data_AF-A0ABD3SK38-F1
#
_entry.id   AF-A0ABD3SK38-F1
#
_cell.length_a   1.000
_cell.length_b   1.000
_cell.length_c   1.000
_cell.angle_alpha   90.00
_cell.angle_beta   90.00
_cell.angle_gamma   90.00
#
_symmetry.space_group_name_H-M   'P 1'
#
loop_
_entity.id
_entity.type
_entity.pdbx_description
1 polymer ?
#
loop_
_entity_poly.entity_id
_entity_poly.type
_entity_poly.pdbx_seq_one_letter_code
_entity_poly.pdbx_strand_id
1 'polypeptide(L)'
;MGFQTSFLVILAFLPAILAQKSEDARLVIDTSTTIAETDDNYICATIDWWPQDKCNYNRCPWGSSSAINLNLSHPFLVNAIRAFKSLRLRLGGSLQDQVLYDVGNLKSSCLQFKKEKGGLFGFSKGCLHMKRWDELNNFFEKTGALVTFGLNALYGRRHIQRGVWGGDWNTRNARDFMHYTVSKGYHIDSWEFGNELCGKGVGASVGAEQYGNDTIRLNAMIDELYRNFQPRPLLLAPGGFYDKSWFDKLLQVSGPQVVDAVTHHMYNLGPGNDRNLVSKILNPDYLNKASNTFSNVSLTIQENGPWSSAWVGESGGVYNSGAKDISNTFVNSFWYLDQLGMAATYNNKIYCRQSFIGGFYGLLNVTTFVPNPDYYSALLWHRLMGKGVLAVKSYASPYLRAYGHCTKERAGMTVLLINLSNQTEYNVDIQSSGNIEFHVKEKKGSKIKSFAHGLKKSVSWIGNKASDEKLSREEYYLTPDSVDHLQSNIMSLNGQPLQLTERGEIPSLVPVFRDVNSPLNIAPLSIKFVVFPNFHTPGCK
;
A
#
# COMPACT_ATOMS: atom_id res chain seq x y z
N MET A 1 48.40 11.15 66.09
CA MET A 1 47.98 10.18 65.06
C MET A 1 46.48 10.31 64.89
N GLY A 2 46.05 11.09 63.89
CA GLY A 2 44.63 11.36 63.63
C GLY A 2 44.04 10.28 62.73
N PHE A 3 42.91 9.70 63.13
CA PHE A 3 42.14 8.76 62.34
C PHE A 3 41.36 9.51 61.26
N GLN A 4 41.65 9.25 59.98
CA GLN A 4 40.78 9.63 58.86
C GLN A 4 39.79 8.49 58.59
N THR A 5 38.53 8.72 58.90
CA THR A 5 37.40 7.89 58.48
C THR A 5 37.05 8.21 57.02
N SER A 6 37.32 7.27 56.11
CA SER A 6 36.85 7.35 54.73
C SER A 6 35.40 6.85 54.65
N PHE A 7 34.48 7.75 54.31
CA PHE A 7 33.09 7.42 53.96
C PHE A 7 33.04 6.83 52.55
N LEU A 8 32.73 5.54 52.44
CA LEU A 8 32.41 4.87 51.18
C LEU A 8 30.96 5.19 50.81
N VAL A 9 30.75 6.07 49.82
CA VAL A 9 29.45 6.30 49.20
C VAL A 9 29.21 5.20 48.17
N ILE A 10 28.37 4.22 48.50
CA ILE A 10 27.89 3.21 47.55
C ILE A 10 26.77 3.87 46.73
N LEU A 11 27.10 4.34 45.53
CA LEU A 11 26.11 4.71 44.50
C LEU A 11 25.49 3.41 43.96
N ALA A 12 24.33 3.05 44.50
CA ALA A 12 23.49 2.00 43.93
C ALA A 12 22.97 2.45 42.56
N PHE A 13 23.59 1.96 41.49
CA PHE A 13 22.98 1.97 40.16
C PHE A 13 21.80 1.00 40.17
N LEU A 14 20.62 1.49 40.53
CA LEU A 14 19.37 0.81 40.20
C LEU A 14 19.23 0.84 38.67
N PRO A 15 19.16 -0.32 37.98
CA PRO A 15 18.73 -0.30 36.60
C PRO A 15 17.32 0.28 36.57
N ALA A 16 17.12 1.34 35.81
CA ALA A 16 15.78 1.84 35.54
C ALA A 16 15.02 0.74 34.79
N ILE A 17 14.30 -0.10 35.53
CA ILE A 17 13.27 -0.97 34.98
C ILE A 17 12.23 0.01 34.42
N LEU A 18 12.28 0.28 33.12
CA LEU A 18 11.20 0.97 32.42
C LEU A 18 9.95 0.13 32.64
N ALA A 19 9.11 0.54 33.59
CA ALA A 19 7.87 -0.15 33.89
C ALA A 19 7.00 -0.14 32.62
N GLN A 20 6.79 -1.32 32.03
CA GLN A 20 5.85 -1.51 30.93
C GLN A 20 4.47 -1.09 31.43
N LYS A 21 3.90 -0.03 30.83
CA LYS A 21 2.61 0.51 31.23
C LYS A 21 1.52 -0.31 30.56
N SER A 22 0.52 -0.76 31.31
CA SER A 22 -0.68 -1.38 30.74
C SER A 22 -1.81 -0.36 30.74
N GLU A 23 -2.45 -0.13 29.59
CA GLU A 23 -3.60 0.76 29.44
C GLU A 23 -4.77 0.04 28.77
N ASP A 24 -5.99 0.28 29.24
CA ASP A 24 -7.19 -0.19 28.57
C ASP A 24 -7.51 0.72 27.37
N ALA A 25 -7.87 0.10 26.24
CA ALA A 25 -8.21 0.77 25.00
C ALA A 25 -9.57 0.27 24.51
N ARG A 26 -10.52 1.19 24.27
CA ARG A 26 -11.85 0.82 23.76
C ARG A 26 -12.02 1.24 22.31
N LEU A 27 -12.41 0.29 21.46
CA LEU A 27 -12.73 0.49 20.05
C LEU A 27 -14.19 0.14 19.81
N VAL A 28 -14.93 1.03 19.13
CA VAL A 28 -16.30 0.77 18.69
C VAL A 28 -16.30 0.70 17.17
N ILE A 29 -16.74 -0.44 16.63
CA ILE A 29 -16.80 -0.69 15.19
C ILE A 29 -18.25 -0.64 14.75
N ASP A 30 -18.54 0.22 13.77
CA ASP A 30 -19.84 0.21 13.12
C ASP A 30 -19.89 -0.92 12.10
N THR A 31 -20.70 -1.94 12.39
CA THR A 31 -20.87 -3.12 11.54
C THR A 31 -22.14 -3.06 10.70
N SER A 32 -22.94 -1.98 10.84
CA SER A 32 -24.22 -1.83 10.14
C SER A 32 -24.05 -1.44 8.67
N THR A 33 -23.00 -0.69 8.34
CA THR A 33 -22.72 -0.18 6.99
C THR A 33 -21.21 -0.08 6.75
N THR A 34 -20.82 -0.04 5.47
CA THR A 34 -19.45 0.26 5.06
C THR A 34 -19.30 1.76 4.77
N ILE A 35 -18.21 2.38 5.21
CA ILE A 35 -17.91 3.80 4.94
C ILE A 35 -17.19 4.02 3.61
N ALA A 36 -16.56 2.97 3.09
CA ALA A 36 -15.86 2.95 1.81
C ALA A 36 -15.76 1.50 1.31
N GLU A 37 -15.33 1.34 0.06
CA GLU A 37 -15.10 0.03 -0.54
C GLU A 37 -13.77 0.04 -1.31
N THR A 38 -12.85 -0.88 -1.02
CA THR A 38 -11.61 -1.05 -1.80
C THR A 38 -11.80 -2.05 -2.94
N ASP A 39 -10.87 -2.10 -3.90
CA ASP A 39 -10.83 -3.16 -4.93
C ASP A 39 -10.48 -4.53 -4.32
N ASP A 40 -10.87 -5.62 -4.97
CA ASP A 40 -10.45 -6.99 -4.57
C ASP A 40 -8.92 -7.15 -4.61
N ASN A 41 -8.27 -6.39 -5.49
CA ASN A 41 -6.82 -6.26 -5.67
C ASN A 41 -6.31 -4.92 -5.11
N TYR A 42 -6.82 -4.51 -3.93
CA TYR A 42 -6.41 -3.29 -3.24
C TYR A 42 -4.88 -3.17 -3.11
N ILE A 43 -4.21 -4.29 -2.81
CA ILE A 43 -2.74 -4.34 -2.76
C ILE A 43 -2.18 -4.41 -4.18
N CYS A 44 -1.35 -3.43 -4.50
CA CYS A 44 -0.60 -3.32 -5.74
C CYS A 44 0.88 -3.08 -5.44
N ALA A 45 1.76 -3.36 -6.40
CA ALA A 45 3.16 -2.99 -6.33
C ALA A 45 3.66 -2.47 -7.68
N THR A 46 4.76 -1.71 -7.69
CA THR A 46 5.32 -1.17 -8.94
C THR A 46 6.54 -1.94 -9.43
N ILE A 47 6.81 -1.88 -10.72
CA ILE A 47 8.10 -2.25 -11.33
C ILE A 47 8.61 -1.02 -12.06
N ASP A 48 9.81 -0.57 -11.67
CA ASP A 48 10.38 0.69 -12.16
C ASP A 48 11.23 0.49 -13.43
N TRP A 49 11.62 1.59 -14.05
CA TRP A 49 12.53 1.68 -15.17
C TRP A 49 13.99 1.93 -14.76
N TRP A 50 14.26 2.29 -13.50
CA TRP A 50 15.61 2.68 -13.04
C TRP A 50 16.69 1.63 -13.37
N PRO A 51 17.76 2.00 -14.08
CA PRO A 51 18.91 1.13 -14.29
C PRO A 51 19.76 0.98 -13.02
N GLN A 52 20.65 -0.01 -13.03
CA GLN A 52 21.52 -0.34 -11.89
C GLN A 52 22.40 0.82 -11.39
N ASP A 53 22.72 1.77 -12.27
CA ASP A 53 23.55 2.93 -11.99
C ASP A 53 22.76 4.13 -11.45
N LYS A 54 21.43 3.99 -11.26
CA LYS A 54 20.64 4.95 -10.49
C LYS A 54 21.09 4.95 -9.03
N CYS A 55 21.67 6.06 -8.59
CA CYS A 55 22.18 6.20 -7.24
C CYS A 55 21.57 7.43 -6.54
N ASN A 56 21.31 7.29 -5.24
CA ASN A 56 21.04 8.39 -4.33
C ASN A 56 21.96 8.25 -3.13
N TYR A 57 22.52 9.37 -2.65
CA TYR A 57 23.37 9.37 -1.45
C TYR A 57 24.53 8.36 -1.53
N ASN A 58 25.18 8.27 -2.70
CA ASN A 58 26.26 7.33 -3.01
C ASN A 58 25.90 5.85 -2.87
N ARG A 59 24.62 5.49 -2.97
CA ARG A 59 24.16 4.09 -3.02
C ARG A 59 23.25 3.87 -4.22
N CYS A 60 23.37 2.70 -4.84
CA CYS A 60 22.65 2.35 -6.07
C CYS A 60 21.81 1.07 -5.83
N PRO A 61 20.66 1.18 -5.15
CA PRO A 61 19.90 0.02 -4.66
C PRO A 61 19.02 -0.66 -5.72
N TRP A 62 19.21 -0.34 -7.00
CA TRP A 62 18.32 -0.80 -8.06
C TRP A 62 18.78 -2.11 -8.71
N GLY A 63 20.08 -2.39 -8.82
CA GLY A 63 20.55 -3.64 -9.43
C GLY A 63 19.88 -3.95 -10.78
N SER A 64 19.60 -5.23 -11.04
CA SER A 64 18.84 -5.67 -12.22
C SER A 64 17.36 -5.91 -11.86
N SER A 65 16.67 -4.84 -11.45
CA SER A 65 15.26 -4.90 -11.03
C SER A 65 14.27 -4.17 -11.93
N SER A 66 14.74 -3.56 -13.02
CA SER A 66 13.86 -2.77 -13.87
C SER A 66 13.01 -3.62 -14.80
N ALA A 67 11.94 -3.05 -15.34
CA ALA A 67 11.12 -3.71 -16.36
C ALA A 67 11.96 -4.26 -17.54
N ILE A 68 13.11 -3.64 -17.82
CA ILE A 68 14.00 -3.99 -18.93
C ILE A 68 14.85 -5.23 -18.61
N ASN A 69 15.35 -5.38 -17.39
CA ASN A 69 16.40 -6.36 -17.09
C ASN A 69 16.13 -7.28 -15.89
N LEU A 70 14.97 -7.15 -15.23
CA LEU A 70 14.55 -8.05 -14.16
C LEU A 70 14.57 -9.51 -14.63
N ASN A 71 15.15 -10.41 -13.82
CA ASN A 71 15.14 -11.84 -14.09
C ASN A 71 13.75 -12.44 -13.83
N LEU A 72 12.92 -12.48 -14.89
CA LEU A 72 11.54 -12.96 -14.84
C LEU A 72 11.41 -14.48 -14.60
N SER A 73 12.51 -15.23 -14.77
CA SER A 73 12.53 -16.67 -14.58
C SER A 73 12.87 -17.07 -13.13
N HIS A 74 13.19 -16.12 -12.25
CA HIS A 74 13.57 -16.43 -10.88
C HIS A 74 12.38 -17.03 -10.11
N PRO A 75 12.52 -18.23 -9.50
CA PRO A 75 11.38 -18.92 -8.88
C PRO A 75 10.78 -18.12 -7.72
N PHE A 76 11.60 -17.41 -6.93
CA PHE A 76 11.10 -16.65 -5.79
C PHE A 76 10.25 -15.45 -6.24
N LEU A 77 10.58 -14.84 -7.38
CA LEU A 77 9.79 -13.75 -7.96
C LEU A 77 8.39 -14.26 -8.36
N VAL A 78 8.34 -15.41 -9.04
CA VAL A 78 7.10 -16.07 -9.47
C VAL A 78 6.24 -16.45 -8.25
N ASN A 79 6.84 -17.09 -7.25
CA ASN A 79 6.13 -17.51 -6.03
C ASN A 79 5.61 -16.32 -5.22
N ALA A 80 6.39 -15.23 -5.16
CA ALA A 80 5.99 -14.01 -4.47
C ALA A 80 4.75 -13.36 -5.09
N ILE A 81 4.63 -13.33 -6.42
CA ILE A 81 3.43 -12.79 -7.08
C ILE A 81 2.24 -13.74 -6.87
N ARG A 82 2.44 -15.04 -7.09
CA ARG A 82 1.36 -16.06 -7.00
C ARG A 82 0.74 -16.15 -5.60
N ALA A 83 1.48 -15.79 -4.55
CA ALA A 83 0.97 -15.80 -3.19
C ALA A 83 -0.22 -14.84 -2.97
N PHE A 84 -0.36 -13.81 -3.81
CA PHE A 84 -1.48 -12.88 -3.85
C PHE A 84 -2.61 -13.32 -4.78
N LYS A 85 -2.47 -14.46 -5.49
CA LYS A 85 -3.37 -14.94 -6.56
C LYS A 85 -3.43 -14.01 -7.79
N SER A 86 -3.70 -12.71 -7.61
CA SER A 86 -3.92 -11.70 -8.64
C SER A 86 -3.30 -10.34 -8.28
N LEU A 87 -2.00 -10.30 -7.96
CA LEU A 87 -1.31 -9.04 -7.64
C LEU A 87 -1.29 -8.10 -8.84
N ARG A 88 -1.69 -6.85 -8.64
CA ARG A 88 -1.50 -5.79 -9.63
C ARG A 88 -0.06 -5.28 -9.64
N LEU A 89 0.55 -5.26 -10.82
CA LEU A 89 1.87 -4.72 -11.08
C LEU A 89 1.76 -3.47 -11.97
N ARG A 90 2.15 -2.31 -11.43
CA ARG A 90 2.21 -1.04 -12.15
C ARG A 90 3.61 -0.80 -12.70
N LEU A 91 3.78 -0.91 -14.01
CA LEU A 91 5.03 -0.65 -14.71
C LEU A 91 5.12 0.85 -15.03
N GLY A 92 6.02 1.57 -14.36
CA GLY A 92 6.08 3.02 -14.44
C GLY A 92 7.27 3.62 -13.69
N GLY A 93 7.10 4.83 -13.16
CA GLY A 93 8.16 5.57 -12.47
C GLY A 93 8.83 6.61 -13.37
N SER A 94 9.77 7.38 -12.83
CA SER A 94 10.22 8.65 -13.44
C SER A 94 10.76 8.51 -14.88
N LEU A 95 11.43 7.41 -15.23
CA LEU A 95 11.97 7.26 -16.60
C LEU A 95 10.91 6.85 -17.65
N GLN A 96 9.66 6.56 -17.26
CA GLN A 96 8.56 6.20 -18.16
C GLN A 96 8.40 7.21 -19.31
N ASP A 97 8.47 8.50 -19.00
CA ASP A 97 8.34 9.60 -19.97
C ASP A 97 9.58 9.80 -20.86
N GLN A 98 10.54 8.88 -20.77
CA GLN A 98 11.73 8.81 -21.62
C GLN A 98 11.85 7.47 -22.35
N VAL A 99 10.86 6.57 -22.19
CA VAL A 99 10.84 5.27 -22.87
C VAL A 99 10.35 5.43 -24.30
N LEU A 100 11.10 4.86 -25.23
CA LEU A 100 10.70 4.61 -26.62
C LEU A 100 10.29 3.15 -26.77
N TYR A 101 9.17 2.89 -27.45
CA TYR A 101 8.75 1.51 -27.74
C TYR A 101 9.31 1.09 -29.10
N ASP A 102 10.06 -0.02 -29.14
CA ASP A 102 10.73 -0.54 -30.35
C ASP A 102 9.76 -1.31 -31.27
N VAL A 103 8.74 -0.61 -31.74
CA VAL A 103 7.62 -1.19 -32.47
C VAL A 103 7.45 -0.54 -33.84
N GLY A 104 7.09 -1.35 -34.84
CA GLY A 104 6.95 -0.89 -36.22
C GLY A 104 8.28 -0.48 -36.85
N ASN A 105 8.25 0.54 -37.72
CA ASN A 105 9.42 1.06 -38.41
C ASN A 105 10.09 2.18 -37.61
N LEU A 106 10.69 1.82 -36.48
CA LEU A 106 11.41 2.76 -35.63
C LEU A 106 12.60 3.36 -36.41
N LYS A 107 12.58 4.68 -36.63
CA LYS A 107 13.65 5.37 -37.39
C LYS A 107 14.93 5.62 -36.58
N SER A 108 14.85 5.49 -35.25
CA SER A 108 15.95 5.76 -34.33
C SER A 108 16.49 4.47 -33.73
N SER A 109 17.78 4.45 -33.34
CA SER A 109 18.35 3.32 -32.62
C SER A 109 17.67 3.11 -31.27
N CYS A 110 17.23 1.88 -31.01
CA CYS A 110 16.67 1.48 -29.73
C CYS A 110 17.81 1.21 -28.73
N LEU A 111 18.09 2.20 -27.87
CA LEU A 111 19.17 2.15 -26.89
C LEU A 111 18.62 2.05 -25.48
N GLN A 112 19.35 1.35 -24.62
CA GLN A 112 19.04 1.24 -23.21
C GLN A 112 19.38 2.52 -22.45
N PHE A 113 18.71 2.74 -21.30
CA PHE A 113 19.01 3.86 -20.42
C PHE A 113 20.48 3.84 -20.01
N LYS A 114 21.13 4.99 -20.17
CA LYS A 114 22.47 5.28 -19.65
C LYS A 114 22.48 6.64 -18.97
N LYS A 115 23.36 6.81 -17.99
CA LYS A 115 23.68 8.12 -17.44
C LYS A 115 24.03 9.11 -18.54
N GLU A 116 23.41 10.27 -18.48
CA GLU A 116 23.63 11.35 -19.44
C GLU A 116 23.52 12.70 -18.74
N LYS A 117 24.61 13.47 -18.76
CA LYS A 117 24.63 14.79 -18.14
C LYS A 117 23.67 15.71 -18.89
N GLY A 118 22.75 16.34 -18.17
CA GLY A 118 21.73 17.21 -18.74
C GLY A 118 20.50 16.46 -19.29
N GLY A 119 20.51 15.12 -19.31
CA GLY A 119 19.32 14.32 -19.55
C GLY A 119 18.31 14.46 -18.42
N LEU A 120 17.02 14.19 -18.70
CA LEU A 120 15.97 14.27 -17.69
C LEU A 120 16.23 13.19 -16.63
N PHE A 121 16.23 13.60 -15.36
CA PHE A 121 16.70 12.81 -14.21
C PHE A 121 18.17 12.33 -14.27
N GLY A 122 18.98 12.90 -15.16
CA GLY A 122 20.38 12.51 -15.36
C GLY A 122 20.57 11.27 -16.24
N PHE A 123 19.54 10.89 -17.00
CA PHE A 123 19.56 9.75 -17.91
C PHE A 123 19.15 10.17 -19.32
N SER A 124 19.65 9.40 -20.28
CA SER A 124 19.23 9.46 -21.68
C SER A 124 17.81 8.88 -21.85
N LYS A 125 17.26 9.00 -23.06
CA LYS A 125 16.11 8.19 -23.46
C LYS A 125 16.47 6.71 -23.43
N GLY A 126 15.53 5.88 -23.00
CA GLY A 126 15.65 4.42 -23.00
C GLY A 126 14.66 3.80 -23.96
N CYS A 127 14.78 2.50 -24.17
CA CYS A 127 13.97 1.81 -25.16
C CYS A 127 13.53 0.42 -24.68
N LEU A 128 12.24 0.14 -24.82
CA LEU A 128 11.64 -1.17 -24.56
C LEU A 128 11.57 -1.94 -25.88
N HIS A 129 12.41 -2.98 -26.00
CA HIS A 129 12.32 -3.93 -27.11
C HIS A 129 11.04 -4.76 -27.01
N MET A 130 10.36 -5.00 -28.13
CA MET A 130 9.12 -5.82 -28.13
C MET A 130 9.38 -7.27 -27.70
N LYS A 131 10.57 -7.82 -27.96
CA LYS A 131 10.96 -9.11 -27.38
C LYS A 131 10.89 -9.10 -25.84
N ARG A 132 11.38 -8.03 -25.22
CA ARG A 132 11.32 -7.89 -23.76
C ARG A 132 9.88 -7.69 -23.28
N TRP A 133 9.06 -6.98 -24.05
CA TRP A 133 7.63 -6.86 -23.78
C TRP A 133 6.90 -8.20 -23.85
N ASP A 134 7.23 -9.05 -24.83
CA ASP A 134 6.70 -10.41 -24.92
C ASP A 134 7.11 -11.25 -23.69
N GLU A 135 8.38 -11.16 -23.25
CA GLU A 135 8.86 -11.84 -22.04
C GLU A 135 8.10 -11.39 -20.77
N LEU A 136 7.84 -10.09 -20.63
CA LEU A 136 7.06 -9.53 -19.53
C LEU A 136 5.62 -10.07 -19.53
N ASN A 137 4.95 -10.07 -20.68
CA ASN A 137 3.56 -10.55 -20.76
C ASN A 137 3.45 -12.05 -20.51
N ASN A 138 4.37 -12.86 -21.03
CA ASN A 138 4.44 -14.29 -20.72
C ASN A 138 4.63 -14.52 -19.21
N PHE A 139 5.40 -13.66 -18.54
CA PHE A 139 5.59 -13.69 -17.10
C PHE A 139 4.32 -13.29 -16.33
N PHE A 140 3.61 -12.24 -16.76
CA PHE A 140 2.35 -11.82 -16.15
C PHE A 140 1.29 -12.90 -16.26
N GLU A 141 1.11 -13.48 -17.44
CA GLU A 141 0.20 -14.61 -17.67
C GLU A 141 0.56 -15.81 -16.78
N LYS A 142 1.84 -16.20 -16.75
CA LYS A 142 2.33 -17.32 -15.91
C LYS A 142 2.08 -17.10 -14.42
N THR A 143 2.10 -15.85 -13.97
CA THR A 143 1.95 -15.50 -12.54
C THR A 143 0.53 -15.15 -12.13
N GLY A 144 -0.35 -14.88 -13.10
CA GLY A 144 -1.70 -14.36 -12.86
C GLY A 144 -1.71 -12.87 -12.47
N ALA A 145 -0.65 -12.13 -12.75
CA ALA A 145 -0.55 -10.71 -12.39
C ALA A 145 -1.49 -9.85 -13.24
N LEU A 146 -2.13 -8.87 -12.61
CA LEU A 146 -2.84 -7.80 -13.31
C LEU A 146 -1.85 -6.71 -13.71
N VAL A 147 -1.98 -6.16 -14.91
CA VAL A 147 -0.98 -5.23 -15.46
C VAL A 147 -1.56 -3.83 -15.58
N THR A 148 -0.92 -2.89 -14.91
CA THR A 148 -1.05 -1.46 -15.18
C THR A 148 0.21 -0.99 -15.88
N PHE A 149 0.11 -0.41 -17.07
CA PHE A 149 1.28 0.07 -17.82
C PHE A 149 1.23 1.56 -18.06
N GLY A 150 2.28 2.27 -17.65
CA GLY A 150 2.44 3.69 -17.85
C GLY A 150 3.05 4.05 -19.21
N LEU A 151 2.35 4.90 -19.96
CA LEU A 151 2.73 5.39 -21.28
C LEU A 151 3.60 6.64 -21.20
N ASN A 152 4.49 6.83 -22.18
CA ASN A 152 5.31 8.03 -22.30
C ASN A 152 4.46 9.23 -22.79
N ALA A 153 4.17 10.16 -21.89
CA ALA A 153 3.38 11.36 -22.17
C ALA A 153 4.21 12.56 -22.67
N LEU A 154 5.55 12.46 -22.67
CA LEU A 154 6.46 13.49 -23.20
C LEU A 154 6.90 13.22 -24.65
N TYR A 155 6.57 12.07 -25.23
CA TYR A 155 6.96 11.75 -26.60
C TYR A 155 6.42 12.79 -27.62
N GLY A 156 7.33 13.38 -28.40
CA GLY A 156 7.03 14.44 -29.37
C GLY A 156 6.98 15.86 -28.79
N ARG A 157 6.93 16.02 -27.46
CA ARG A 157 6.95 17.33 -26.82
C ARG A 157 8.36 17.92 -26.81
N ARG A 158 8.41 19.24 -26.63
CA ARG A 158 9.66 20.00 -26.46
C ARG A 158 9.72 20.63 -25.08
N HIS A 159 10.93 20.67 -24.54
CA HIS A 159 11.23 21.47 -23.37
C HIS A 159 11.07 22.96 -23.73
N ILE A 160 10.26 23.67 -22.95
CA ILE A 160 10.02 25.10 -23.16
C ILE A 160 10.94 25.90 -22.23
N GLN A 161 10.79 25.69 -20.92
CA GLN A 161 11.59 26.35 -19.89
C GLN A 161 11.41 25.65 -18.55
N ARG A 162 12.44 25.68 -17.68
CA ARG A 162 12.35 25.28 -16.25
C ARG A 162 11.53 24.00 -15.98
N GLY A 163 11.79 22.94 -16.74
CA GLY A 163 11.11 21.64 -16.58
C GLY A 163 9.70 21.58 -17.20
N VAL A 164 9.17 22.68 -17.72
CA VAL A 164 7.88 22.71 -18.43
C VAL A 164 8.07 22.19 -19.85
N TRP A 165 7.21 21.24 -20.24
CA TRP A 165 7.12 20.67 -21.57
C TRP A 165 5.81 21.08 -22.23
N GLY A 166 5.86 21.32 -23.53
CA GLY A 166 4.67 21.59 -24.32
C GLY A 166 4.85 21.25 -25.79
N GLY A 167 3.83 21.59 -26.58
CA GLY A 167 3.59 21.00 -27.89
C GLY A 167 2.74 19.74 -27.78
N ASP A 168 2.17 19.32 -28.92
CA ASP A 168 1.30 18.16 -29.01
C ASP A 168 2.02 16.87 -28.59
N TRP A 169 1.31 16.00 -27.89
CA TRP A 169 1.74 14.63 -27.68
C TRP A 169 1.70 13.87 -29.00
N ASN A 170 2.83 13.30 -29.42
CA ASN A 170 2.88 12.47 -30.61
C ASN A 170 2.38 11.05 -30.26
N THR A 171 1.16 10.74 -30.66
CA THR A 171 0.49 9.49 -30.30
C THR A 171 1.06 8.25 -30.99
N ARG A 172 1.83 8.39 -32.07
CA ARG A 172 2.18 7.26 -32.96
C ARG A 172 2.89 6.12 -32.22
N ASN A 173 3.90 6.44 -31.41
CA ASN A 173 4.68 5.40 -30.74
C ASN A 173 3.85 4.63 -29.69
N ALA A 174 3.01 5.34 -28.92
CA ALA A 174 2.10 4.71 -27.97
C ALA A 174 1.01 3.89 -28.69
N ARG A 175 0.44 4.42 -29.77
CA ARG A 175 -0.57 3.72 -30.59
C ARG A 175 -0.02 2.43 -31.18
N ASP A 176 1.17 2.47 -31.77
CA ASP A 176 1.82 1.29 -32.36
C ASP A 176 2.13 0.25 -31.27
N PHE A 177 2.54 0.69 -30.07
CA PHE A 177 2.81 -0.19 -28.94
C PHE A 177 1.54 -0.85 -28.39
N MET A 178 0.48 -0.09 -28.19
CA MET A 178 -0.82 -0.61 -27.77
C MET A 178 -1.40 -1.56 -28.82
N HIS A 179 -1.29 -1.21 -30.11
CA HIS A 179 -1.72 -2.07 -31.21
C HIS A 179 -0.93 -3.39 -31.24
N TYR A 180 0.40 -3.34 -31.09
CA TYR A 180 1.22 -4.54 -30.97
C TYR A 180 0.76 -5.42 -29.79
N THR A 181 0.56 -4.80 -28.62
CA THR A 181 0.09 -5.49 -27.41
C THR A 181 -1.25 -6.21 -27.64
N VAL A 182 -2.22 -5.51 -28.23
CA VAL A 182 -3.53 -6.07 -28.59
C VAL A 182 -3.38 -7.19 -29.63
N SER A 183 -2.57 -6.99 -30.68
CA SER A 183 -2.37 -7.98 -31.75
C SER A 183 -1.76 -9.29 -31.28
N LYS A 184 -1.02 -9.24 -30.16
CA LYS A 184 -0.42 -10.40 -29.51
C LYS A 184 -1.37 -11.11 -28.55
N GLY A 185 -2.56 -10.56 -28.31
CA GLY A 185 -3.52 -11.06 -27.33
C GLY A 185 -3.11 -10.79 -25.89
N TYR A 186 -2.17 -9.87 -25.64
CA TYR A 186 -1.72 -9.56 -24.30
C TYR A 186 -2.76 -8.75 -23.53
N HIS A 187 -3.05 -9.20 -22.30
CA HIS A 187 -4.05 -8.57 -21.46
C HIS A 187 -3.44 -7.47 -20.61
N ILE A 188 -3.96 -6.26 -20.76
CA ILE A 188 -3.61 -5.10 -19.95
C ILE A 188 -4.88 -4.66 -19.25
N ASP A 189 -4.82 -4.56 -17.92
CA ASP A 189 -5.97 -4.19 -17.12
C ASP A 189 -6.20 -2.67 -17.14
N SER A 190 -5.10 -1.90 -17.17
CA SER A 190 -5.20 -0.43 -17.25
C SER A 190 -3.97 0.22 -17.88
N TRP A 191 -4.19 1.30 -18.62
CA TRP A 191 -3.16 2.20 -19.14
C TRP A 191 -3.07 3.46 -18.28
N GLU A 192 -1.87 3.89 -17.94
CA GLU A 192 -1.63 5.14 -17.19
C GLU A 192 -0.90 6.16 -18.07
N PHE A 193 -1.28 7.43 -18.02
CA PHE A 193 -0.70 8.46 -18.90
C PHE A 193 0.43 9.24 -18.24
N GLY A 194 1.69 8.97 -18.57
CA GLY A 194 2.84 9.70 -17.99
C GLY A 194 3.05 9.47 -16.49
N ASN A 195 4.09 10.12 -15.93
CA ASN A 195 4.47 9.99 -14.53
C ASN A 195 4.96 11.35 -13.96
N GLU A 196 4.30 11.84 -12.91
CA GLU A 196 4.67 13.03 -12.13
C GLU A 196 4.79 14.31 -12.96
N LEU A 197 3.97 14.45 -14.00
CA LEU A 197 3.91 15.62 -14.87
C LEU A 197 2.93 16.71 -14.38
N CYS A 198 2.19 16.42 -13.31
CA CYS A 198 1.16 17.31 -12.76
C CYS A 198 1.72 18.40 -11.83
N GLY A 199 0.98 19.50 -11.70
CA GLY A 199 1.37 20.65 -10.89
C GLY A 199 2.74 21.21 -11.29
N LYS A 200 3.67 21.30 -10.33
CA LYS A 200 5.06 21.70 -10.60
C LYS A 200 5.90 20.59 -11.25
N GLY A 201 5.41 19.36 -11.22
CA GLY A 201 6.08 18.16 -11.70
C GLY A 201 7.34 17.79 -10.93
N VAL A 202 7.87 16.60 -11.22
CA VAL A 202 9.18 16.16 -10.74
C VAL A 202 10.10 16.09 -11.95
N GLY A 203 10.99 17.08 -12.10
CA GLY A 203 11.90 17.21 -13.25
C GLY A 203 11.22 17.64 -14.57
N ALA A 204 9.98 17.23 -14.81
CA ALA A 204 9.17 17.60 -15.97
C ALA A 204 7.72 17.91 -15.57
N SER A 205 7.06 18.84 -16.27
CA SER A 205 5.64 19.14 -16.09
C SER A 205 4.92 19.46 -17.40
N VAL A 206 3.62 19.20 -17.44
CA VAL A 206 2.71 19.53 -18.55
C VAL A 206 1.49 20.27 -17.99
N GLY A 207 1.04 21.33 -18.67
CA GLY A 207 -0.14 22.08 -18.25
C GLY A 207 -1.40 21.21 -18.22
N ALA A 208 -2.24 21.36 -17.20
CA ALA A 208 -3.41 20.51 -16.96
C ALA A 208 -4.39 20.46 -18.14
N GLU A 209 -4.59 21.59 -18.83
CA GLU A 209 -5.49 21.64 -20.00
C GLU A 209 -4.96 20.85 -21.19
N GLN A 210 -3.67 21.01 -21.51
CA GLN A 210 -3.04 20.21 -22.56
C GLN A 210 -3.07 18.72 -22.18
N TYR A 211 -2.73 18.41 -20.93
CA TYR A 211 -2.72 17.04 -20.44
C TYR A 211 -4.12 16.41 -20.49
N GLY A 212 -5.17 17.13 -20.07
CA GLY A 212 -6.57 16.68 -20.14
C GLY A 212 -7.02 16.40 -21.58
N ASN A 213 -6.70 17.28 -22.53
CA ASN A 213 -6.96 17.05 -23.95
C ASN A 213 -6.23 15.79 -24.48
N ASP A 214 -5.00 15.55 -24.02
CA ASP A 214 -4.24 14.37 -24.40
C ASP A 214 -4.81 13.07 -23.77
N THR A 215 -5.39 13.15 -22.55
CA THR A 215 -6.13 12.00 -21.98
C THR A 215 -7.39 11.67 -22.76
N ILE A 216 -8.13 12.66 -23.29
CA ILE A 216 -9.27 12.40 -24.20
C ILE A 216 -8.81 11.65 -25.46
N ARG A 217 -7.68 12.08 -26.05
CA ARG A 217 -7.09 11.42 -27.22
C ARG A 217 -6.68 9.98 -26.92
N LEU A 218 -6.10 9.73 -25.74
CA LEU A 218 -5.75 8.38 -25.31
C LEU A 218 -6.98 7.52 -25.05
N ASN A 219 -8.02 8.06 -24.42
CA ASN A 219 -9.28 7.35 -24.18
C ASN A 219 -9.92 6.87 -25.49
N ALA A 220 -10.02 7.75 -26.48
CA ALA A 220 -10.51 7.40 -27.81
C ALA A 220 -9.65 6.34 -28.51
N MET A 221 -8.33 6.36 -28.28
CA MET A 221 -7.42 5.34 -28.80
C MET A 221 -7.63 3.98 -28.13
N ILE A 222 -7.87 3.95 -26.80
CA ILE A 222 -8.22 2.73 -26.08
C ILE A 222 -9.53 2.15 -26.65
N ASP A 223 -10.56 2.97 -26.80
CA ASP A 223 -11.86 2.54 -27.35
C ASP A 223 -11.73 1.98 -28.77
N GLU A 224 -10.87 2.58 -29.60
CA GLU A 224 -10.60 2.11 -30.95
C GLU A 224 -9.88 0.76 -30.96
N LEU A 225 -8.76 0.65 -30.25
CA LEU A 225 -7.91 -0.54 -30.29
C LEU A 225 -8.54 -1.74 -29.56
N TYR A 226 -9.31 -1.49 -28.50
CA TYR A 226 -9.93 -2.54 -27.69
C TYR A 226 -11.41 -2.78 -28.01
N ARG A 227 -11.94 -2.27 -29.13
CA ARG A 227 -13.37 -2.38 -29.50
C ARG A 227 -13.95 -3.80 -29.42
N ASN A 228 -13.12 -4.82 -29.69
CA ASN A 228 -13.52 -6.23 -29.71
C ASN A 228 -13.02 -7.02 -28.49
N PHE A 229 -12.47 -6.35 -27.47
CA PHE A 229 -11.90 -6.96 -26.28
C PHE A 229 -12.71 -6.58 -25.04
N GLN A 230 -12.98 -7.56 -24.18
CA GLN A 230 -13.69 -7.37 -22.93
C GLN A 230 -12.94 -8.10 -21.80
N PRO A 231 -12.76 -7.49 -20.61
CA PRO A 231 -13.10 -6.09 -20.32
C PRO A 231 -12.18 -5.11 -21.08
N ARG A 232 -12.72 -3.92 -21.37
CA ARG A 232 -11.93 -2.78 -21.86
C ARG A 232 -10.96 -2.34 -20.75
N PRO A 233 -9.67 -2.07 -21.05
CA PRO A 233 -8.74 -1.55 -20.06
C PRO A 233 -9.17 -0.18 -19.53
N LEU A 234 -8.85 0.11 -18.27
CA LEU A 234 -9.09 1.41 -17.64
C LEU A 234 -8.03 2.44 -18.08
N LEU A 235 -8.40 3.72 -18.10
CA LEU A 235 -7.48 4.85 -18.24
C LEU A 235 -7.23 5.53 -16.89
N LEU A 236 -5.97 5.54 -16.46
CA LEU A 236 -5.49 6.14 -15.22
C LEU A 236 -4.68 7.42 -15.48
N ALA A 237 -4.85 8.41 -14.62
CA ALA A 237 -4.10 9.67 -14.66
C ALA A 237 -4.23 10.44 -13.33
N PRO A 238 -3.33 11.38 -12.98
CA PRO A 238 -2.12 11.75 -13.72
C PRO A 238 -0.83 11.05 -13.29
N GLY A 239 -0.89 10.13 -12.31
CA GLY A 239 0.30 9.43 -11.84
C GLY A 239 1.30 10.36 -11.17
N GLY A 240 0.85 11.25 -10.27
CA GLY A 240 1.75 12.21 -9.63
C GLY A 240 1.24 12.83 -8.33
N PHE A 241 1.96 13.82 -7.80
CA PHE A 241 1.60 14.45 -6.53
C PHE A 241 0.38 15.36 -6.67
N TYR A 242 -0.51 15.27 -5.68
CA TYR A 242 -1.74 16.05 -5.66
C TYR A 242 -1.49 17.56 -5.66
N ASP A 243 -2.09 18.26 -6.63
CA ASP A 243 -2.21 19.72 -6.70
C ASP A 243 -3.66 20.04 -7.04
N LYS A 244 -4.38 20.72 -6.14
CA LYS A 244 -5.82 20.92 -6.27
C LYS A 244 -6.18 21.55 -7.62
N SER A 245 -5.54 22.67 -7.98
CA SER A 245 -5.91 23.41 -9.18
C SER A 245 -5.61 22.63 -10.46
N TRP A 246 -4.52 21.86 -10.46
CA TRP A 246 -4.16 21.02 -11.60
C TRP A 246 -5.12 19.83 -11.73
N PHE A 247 -5.45 19.15 -10.62
CA PHE A 247 -6.35 17.98 -10.64
C PHE A 247 -7.80 18.38 -10.97
N ASP A 248 -8.29 19.48 -10.41
CA ASP A 248 -9.60 20.04 -10.75
C ASP A 248 -9.66 20.33 -12.26
N LYS A 249 -8.63 21.00 -12.80
CA LYS A 249 -8.56 21.35 -14.22
C LYS A 249 -8.44 20.11 -15.13
N LEU A 250 -7.72 19.07 -14.71
CA LEU A 250 -7.67 17.79 -15.44
C LEU A 250 -9.09 17.24 -15.62
N LEU A 251 -9.83 17.06 -14.53
CA LEU A 251 -11.17 16.46 -14.56
C LEU A 251 -12.19 17.33 -15.30
N GLN A 252 -12.11 18.65 -15.15
CA GLN A 252 -12.96 19.60 -15.88
C GLN A 252 -12.72 19.55 -17.40
N VAL A 253 -11.47 19.38 -17.82
CA VAL A 253 -11.11 19.34 -19.25
C VAL A 253 -11.38 17.96 -19.85
N SER A 254 -10.98 16.88 -19.16
CA SER A 254 -11.18 15.52 -19.66
C SER A 254 -12.65 15.12 -19.69
N GLY A 255 -13.43 15.57 -18.72
CA GLY A 255 -14.86 15.32 -18.66
C GLY A 255 -15.22 13.87 -18.30
N PRO A 256 -16.52 13.53 -18.35
CA PRO A 256 -17.03 12.25 -17.90
C PRO A 256 -16.50 11.07 -18.70
N GLN A 257 -16.22 9.97 -18.00
CA GLN A 257 -15.85 8.67 -18.58
C GLN A 257 -14.54 8.67 -19.41
N VAL A 258 -13.65 9.63 -19.16
CA VAL A 258 -12.31 9.67 -19.77
C VAL A 258 -11.25 9.13 -18.83
N VAL A 259 -11.20 9.63 -17.59
CA VAL A 259 -10.30 9.10 -16.56
C VAL A 259 -11.11 8.21 -15.63
N ASP A 260 -10.85 6.91 -15.68
CA ASP A 260 -11.54 5.89 -14.88
C ASP A 260 -11.05 5.90 -13.42
N ALA A 261 -9.76 6.18 -13.22
CA ALA A 261 -9.21 6.43 -11.89
C ALA A 261 -8.19 7.56 -11.86
N VAL A 262 -8.37 8.44 -10.87
CA VAL A 262 -7.44 9.50 -10.52
C VAL A 262 -6.34 8.90 -9.66
N THR A 263 -5.14 8.77 -10.23
CA THR A 263 -3.96 8.24 -9.55
C THR A 263 -3.14 9.36 -8.92
N HIS A 264 -2.77 9.21 -7.65
CA HIS A 264 -1.86 10.12 -6.96
C HIS A 264 -0.70 9.37 -6.28
N HIS A 265 0.42 10.07 -6.09
CA HIS A 265 1.64 9.54 -5.49
C HIS A 265 1.81 9.99 -4.03
N MET A 266 2.36 9.11 -3.19
CA MET A 266 2.53 9.37 -1.76
C MET A 266 3.94 9.04 -1.25
N TYR A 267 4.69 10.09 -0.92
CA TYR A 267 6.01 10.02 -0.25
C TYR A 267 6.08 11.02 0.90
N ASN A 268 5.53 10.63 2.04
CA ASN A 268 5.24 11.53 3.15
C ASN A 268 6.21 11.44 4.34
N LEU A 269 7.25 10.60 4.30
CA LEU A 269 8.24 10.47 5.38
C LEU A 269 9.48 11.35 5.18
N GLY A 270 9.87 11.61 3.93
CA GLY A 270 11.04 12.42 3.59
C GLY A 270 12.07 11.68 2.73
N PRO A 271 13.30 12.23 2.62
CA PRO A 271 14.35 11.66 1.77
C PRO A 271 15.01 10.43 2.41
N GLY A 272 15.57 9.55 1.57
CA GLY A 272 16.31 8.35 2.00
C GLY A 272 17.53 8.55 2.91
N ASN A 273 18.01 9.79 3.09
CA ASN A 273 19.12 10.13 3.99
C ASN A 273 18.69 10.89 5.26
N ASP A 274 17.39 11.02 5.51
CA ASP A 274 16.88 11.65 6.73
C ASP A 274 17.15 10.77 7.97
N ARG A 275 17.71 11.38 9.02
CA ARG A 275 18.06 10.70 10.27
C ARG A 275 16.86 10.49 11.20
N ASN A 276 15.75 11.17 10.94
CA ASN A 276 14.55 11.17 11.78
C ASN A 276 13.43 10.26 11.23
N LEU A 277 13.74 9.36 10.30
CA LEU A 277 12.71 8.53 9.66
C LEU A 277 11.97 7.63 10.66
N VAL A 278 12.70 6.96 11.57
CA VAL A 278 12.07 6.10 12.60
C VAL A 278 11.16 6.90 13.51
N SER A 279 11.59 8.09 13.98
CA SER A 279 10.75 8.92 14.85
C SER A 279 9.52 9.46 14.13
N LYS A 280 9.58 9.70 12.81
CA LYS A 280 8.41 10.05 12.00
C LYS A 280 7.46 8.87 11.80
N ILE A 281 7.99 7.68 11.54
CA ILE A 281 7.18 6.45 11.36
C ILE A 281 6.41 6.11 12.64
N LEU A 282 7.02 6.31 13.82
CA LEU A 282 6.41 6.01 15.11
C LEU A 282 5.63 7.18 15.73
N ASN A 283 5.44 8.28 15.00
CA ASN A 283 4.71 9.45 15.48
C ASN A 283 3.32 9.55 14.84
N PRO A 284 2.23 9.35 15.62
CA PRO A 284 0.88 9.37 15.08
C PRO A 284 0.48 10.72 14.46
N ASP A 285 0.93 11.84 15.03
CA ASP A 285 0.65 13.18 14.49
C ASP A 285 1.34 13.41 13.15
N TYR A 286 2.52 12.82 12.97
CA TYR A 286 3.22 12.87 11.69
C TYR A 286 2.49 12.05 10.63
N LEU A 287 2.09 10.81 10.96
CA LEU A 287 1.35 9.92 10.06
C LEU A 287 0.00 10.51 9.64
N ASN A 288 -0.71 11.16 10.58
CA ASN A 288 -2.02 11.78 10.34
C ASN A 288 -2.02 12.82 9.22
N LYS A 289 -0.86 13.42 8.88
CA LYS A 289 -0.75 14.40 7.80
C LYS A 289 -1.16 13.84 6.43
N ALA A 290 -1.03 12.52 6.22
CA ALA A 290 -1.42 11.87 4.98
C ALA A 290 -2.93 11.98 4.68
N SER A 291 -3.75 12.05 5.74
CA SER A 291 -5.21 12.15 5.62
C SER A 291 -5.65 13.37 4.82
N ASN A 292 -4.92 14.48 4.90
CA ASN A 292 -5.21 15.68 4.13
C ASN A 292 -5.16 15.41 2.62
N THR A 293 -4.15 14.68 2.14
CA THR A 293 -4.04 14.35 0.71
C THR A 293 -5.17 13.43 0.29
N PHE A 294 -5.44 12.35 1.05
CA PHE A 294 -6.50 11.41 0.72
C PHE A 294 -7.89 12.07 0.72
N SER A 295 -8.16 12.92 1.71
CA SER A 295 -9.39 13.70 1.80
C SER A 295 -9.52 14.66 0.62
N ASN A 296 -8.47 15.40 0.29
CA ASN A 296 -8.52 16.38 -0.78
C ASN A 296 -8.70 15.73 -2.16
N VAL A 297 -8.03 14.61 -2.43
CA VAL A 297 -8.26 13.83 -3.67
C VAL A 297 -9.71 13.37 -3.74
N SER A 298 -10.26 12.85 -2.63
CA SER A 298 -11.65 12.40 -2.57
C SER A 298 -12.63 13.54 -2.84
N LEU A 299 -12.41 14.72 -2.24
CA LEU A 299 -13.23 15.91 -2.47
C LEU A 299 -13.15 16.40 -3.92
N THR A 300 -11.95 16.48 -4.50
CA THR A 300 -11.79 16.87 -5.91
C THR A 300 -12.52 15.93 -6.86
N ILE A 301 -12.49 14.61 -6.60
CA ILE A 301 -13.25 13.64 -7.40
C ILE A 301 -14.75 13.83 -7.20
N GLN A 302 -15.23 14.01 -5.96
CA GLN A 302 -16.65 14.26 -5.69
C GLN A 302 -17.17 15.52 -6.40
N GLU A 303 -16.36 16.58 -6.43
CA GLU A 303 -16.73 17.88 -7.01
C GLU A 303 -16.61 17.91 -8.54
N ASN A 304 -15.53 17.35 -9.10
CA ASN A 304 -15.16 17.56 -10.50
C ASN A 304 -15.15 16.28 -11.36
N GLY A 305 -15.23 15.09 -10.76
CA GLY A 305 -15.15 13.83 -11.49
C GLY A 305 -15.82 12.64 -10.80
N PRO A 306 -17.12 12.71 -10.43
CA PRO A 306 -17.80 11.67 -9.66
C PRO A 306 -17.91 10.31 -10.37
N TRP A 307 -17.54 10.24 -11.66
CA TRP A 307 -17.42 8.99 -12.43
C TRP A 307 -16.09 8.25 -12.20
N SER A 308 -15.09 8.91 -11.62
CA SER A 308 -13.75 8.36 -11.40
C SER A 308 -13.59 7.83 -9.98
N SER A 309 -12.64 6.93 -9.79
CA SER A 309 -12.20 6.48 -8.46
C SER A 309 -10.84 7.04 -8.05
N ALA A 310 -10.51 7.03 -6.75
CA ALA A 310 -9.21 7.47 -6.23
C ALA A 310 -8.24 6.29 -6.09
N TRP A 311 -7.03 6.37 -6.62
CA TRP A 311 -6.01 5.32 -6.51
C TRP A 311 -4.69 5.92 -6.01
N VAL A 312 -4.02 5.25 -5.08
CA VAL A 312 -2.60 5.54 -4.80
C VAL A 312 -1.77 4.77 -5.81
N GLY A 313 -1.36 5.43 -6.90
CA GLY A 313 -0.67 4.82 -8.04
C GLY A 313 0.80 4.49 -7.77
N GLU A 314 1.41 5.17 -6.79
CA GLU A 314 2.79 4.91 -6.37
C GLU A 314 3.01 5.45 -4.94
N SER A 315 3.60 4.64 -4.05
CA SER A 315 3.99 5.09 -2.73
C SER A 315 5.10 4.26 -2.12
N GLY A 316 6.19 4.91 -1.70
CA GLY A 316 7.28 4.27 -0.94
C GLY A 316 7.52 4.88 0.44
N GLY A 317 6.78 5.94 0.80
CA GLY A 317 6.91 6.69 2.06
C GLY A 317 8.16 7.57 2.07
N VAL A 318 9.32 6.94 1.87
CA VAL A 318 10.64 7.57 1.78
C VAL A 318 11.05 7.69 0.31
N TYR A 319 11.19 8.92 -0.18
CA TYR A 319 11.58 9.16 -1.57
C TYR A 319 13.10 9.00 -1.77
N ASN A 320 13.58 9.10 -3.01
CA ASN A 320 14.98 8.87 -3.40
C ASN A 320 15.48 7.43 -3.15
N SER A 321 14.68 6.45 -3.60
CA SER A 321 14.98 5.01 -3.53
C SER A 321 14.89 4.39 -2.13
N GLY A 322 14.20 5.04 -1.19
CA GLY A 322 14.06 4.58 0.19
C GLY A 322 15.30 4.80 1.05
N ALA A 323 15.20 4.47 2.34
CA ALA A 323 16.30 4.52 3.28
C ALA A 323 16.81 3.11 3.61
N LYS A 324 18.12 2.90 3.48
CA LYS A 324 18.77 1.65 3.86
C LYS A 324 18.56 1.38 5.36
N ASP A 325 18.29 0.13 5.72
CA ASP A 325 18.10 -0.34 7.10
C ASP A 325 16.86 0.28 7.78
N ILE A 326 15.97 0.91 7.00
CA ILE A 326 14.69 1.46 7.47
C ILE A 326 13.57 1.00 6.54
N SER A 327 13.62 1.38 5.26
CA SER A 327 12.53 1.08 4.31
C SER A 327 12.40 -0.40 3.94
N ASN A 328 13.45 -1.20 4.19
CA ASN A 328 13.48 -2.66 3.96
C ASN A 328 13.30 -3.47 5.27
N THR A 329 12.90 -2.83 6.37
CA THR A 329 12.92 -3.45 7.71
C THR A 329 11.55 -3.37 8.38
N PHE A 330 11.39 -4.08 9.50
CA PHE A 330 10.10 -4.20 10.19
C PHE A 330 9.50 -2.85 10.58
N VAL A 331 10.33 -1.86 10.95
CA VAL A 331 9.86 -0.53 11.33
C VAL A 331 9.03 0.13 10.22
N ASN A 332 9.31 -0.13 8.94
CA ASN A 332 8.54 0.47 7.86
C ASN A 332 7.11 -0.08 7.75
N SER A 333 6.85 -1.26 8.32
CA SER A 333 5.50 -1.87 8.32
C SER A 333 4.50 -1.07 9.13
N PHE A 334 4.93 -0.32 10.15
CA PHE A 334 4.06 0.61 10.88
C PHE A 334 3.48 1.67 9.95
N TRP A 335 4.35 2.34 9.19
CA TRP A 335 3.91 3.33 8.19
C TRP A 335 3.10 2.66 7.09
N TYR A 336 3.57 1.55 6.53
CA TYR A 336 2.94 0.96 5.35
C TYR A 336 1.50 0.50 5.63
N LEU A 337 1.29 -0.26 6.72
CA LEU A 337 -0.05 -0.73 7.10
C LEU A 337 -0.95 0.42 7.56
N ASP A 338 -0.38 1.45 8.19
CA ASP A 338 -1.12 2.67 8.53
C ASP A 338 -1.63 3.40 7.29
N GLN A 339 -0.79 3.59 6.27
CA GLN A 339 -1.19 4.26 5.04
C GLN A 339 -2.20 3.43 4.23
N LEU A 340 -2.07 2.10 4.22
CA LEU A 340 -3.06 1.20 3.64
C LEU A 340 -4.43 1.37 4.33
N GLY A 341 -4.47 1.39 5.66
CA GLY A 341 -5.69 1.63 6.43
C GLY A 341 -6.28 3.01 6.17
N MET A 342 -5.45 4.04 6.24
CA MET A 342 -5.91 5.41 6.07
C MET A 342 -6.46 5.65 4.66
N ALA A 343 -5.74 5.26 3.61
CA ALA A 343 -6.19 5.44 2.23
C ALA A 343 -7.53 4.73 1.96
N ALA A 344 -7.73 3.53 2.52
CA ALA A 344 -8.97 2.77 2.40
C ALA A 344 -10.17 3.52 3.02
N THR A 345 -9.99 4.15 4.19
CA THR A 345 -11.05 4.96 4.83
C THR A 345 -11.47 6.20 4.02
N TYR A 346 -10.59 6.69 3.15
CA TYR A 346 -10.87 7.74 2.17
C TYR A 346 -11.20 7.17 0.79
N ASN A 347 -11.73 5.96 0.72
CA ASN A 347 -12.25 5.35 -0.50
C ASN A 347 -11.24 5.25 -1.66
N ASN A 348 -9.94 5.16 -1.35
CA ASN A 348 -8.95 4.81 -2.36
C ASN A 348 -9.11 3.32 -2.69
N LYS A 349 -9.26 3.01 -3.98
CA LYS A 349 -9.59 1.65 -4.43
C LYS A 349 -8.38 0.75 -4.56
N ILE A 350 -7.20 1.32 -4.79
CA ILE A 350 -5.94 0.59 -4.95
C ILE A 350 -4.80 1.37 -4.29
N TYR A 351 -3.82 0.64 -3.76
CA TYR A 351 -2.59 1.16 -3.20
C TYR A 351 -1.36 0.43 -3.74
N CYS A 352 -0.62 1.10 -4.62
CA CYS A 352 0.59 0.57 -5.25
C CYS A 352 1.85 0.93 -4.46
N ARG A 353 2.49 -0.08 -3.87
CA ARG A 353 3.78 0.06 -3.19
C ARG A 353 4.91 0.23 -4.21
N GLN A 354 5.63 1.33 -4.09
CA GLN A 354 6.95 1.49 -4.66
C GLN A 354 7.98 0.76 -3.77
N SER A 355 8.60 -0.33 -4.21
CA SER A 355 8.33 -1.11 -5.43
C SER A 355 8.21 -2.59 -5.09
N PHE A 356 7.81 -3.42 -6.04
CA PHE A 356 7.83 -4.88 -5.86
C PHE A 356 9.27 -5.37 -5.64
N ILE A 357 10.21 -4.87 -6.42
CA ILE A 357 11.64 -5.12 -6.30
C ILE A 357 12.43 -3.89 -6.75
N GLY A 358 13.62 -3.67 -6.18
CA GLY A 358 14.45 -2.50 -6.43
C GLY A 358 14.27 -1.39 -5.40
N GLY A 359 15.30 -0.58 -5.18
CA GLY A 359 15.30 0.39 -4.09
C GLY A 359 15.40 -0.26 -2.70
N PHE A 360 15.62 0.55 -1.67
CA PHE A 360 15.58 0.09 -0.28
C PHE A 360 14.15 -0.11 0.23
N TYR A 361 13.12 0.34 -0.49
CA TYR A 361 11.72 0.11 -0.14
C TYR A 361 11.11 -1.13 -0.80
N GLY A 362 11.89 -1.87 -1.59
CA GLY A 362 11.38 -3.00 -2.38
C GLY A 362 10.73 -4.05 -1.48
N LEU A 363 9.58 -4.58 -1.88
CA LEU A 363 8.92 -5.69 -1.18
C LEU A 363 9.81 -6.95 -1.19
N LEU A 364 10.60 -7.13 -2.25
CA LEU A 364 11.63 -8.17 -2.35
C LEU A 364 13.03 -7.55 -2.29
N ASN A 365 13.95 -8.29 -1.67
CA ASN A 365 15.37 -7.97 -1.74
C ASN A 365 15.87 -8.02 -3.19
N VAL A 366 16.59 -6.97 -3.60
CA VAL A 366 17.05 -6.79 -4.99
C VAL A 366 18.02 -7.88 -5.48
N THR A 367 18.77 -8.50 -4.56
CA THR A 367 19.79 -9.51 -4.91
C THR A 367 19.27 -10.92 -4.71
N THR A 368 18.60 -11.19 -3.60
CA THR A 368 18.20 -12.55 -3.21
C THR A 368 16.77 -12.90 -3.56
N PHE A 369 15.94 -11.91 -3.94
CA PHE A 369 14.49 -12.05 -4.15
C PHE A 369 13.72 -12.51 -2.90
N VAL A 370 14.36 -12.57 -1.74
CA VAL A 370 13.71 -12.90 -0.47
C VAL A 370 12.82 -11.74 -0.06
N PRO A 371 11.56 -12.00 0.35
CA PRO A 371 10.67 -10.97 0.86
C PRO A 371 11.24 -10.18 2.06
N ASN A 372 11.12 -8.86 1.99
CA ASN A 372 11.31 -7.96 3.12
C ASN A 372 10.02 -7.90 3.99
N PRO A 373 10.09 -7.39 5.23
CA PRO A 373 8.94 -7.35 6.15
C PRO A 373 7.64 -6.79 5.56
N ASP A 374 7.72 -5.72 4.77
CA ASP A 374 6.54 -5.10 4.15
C ASP A 374 5.79 -6.01 3.15
N TYR A 375 6.47 -7.01 2.56
CA TYR A 375 5.81 -8.00 1.71
C TYR A 375 4.82 -8.84 2.51
N TYR A 376 5.21 -9.27 3.71
CA TYR A 376 4.35 -10.07 4.58
C TYR A 376 3.20 -9.23 5.15
N SER A 377 3.45 -7.96 5.45
CA SER A 377 2.40 -6.98 5.79
C SER A 377 1.35 -6.85 4.67
N ALA A 378 1.80 -6.65 3.43
CA ALA A 378 0.92 -6.60 2.26
C ALA A 378 0.16 -7.91 2.04
N LEU A 379 0.82 -9.06 2.20
CA LEU A 379 0.21 -10.36 1.99
C LEU A 379 -0.85 -10.71 3.05
N LEU A 380 -0.60 -10.36 4.32
CA LEU A 380 -1.60 -10.50 5.38
C LEU A 380 -2.80 -9.59 5.13
N TRP A 381 -2.57 -8.33 4.77
CA TRP A 381 -3.65 -7.44 4.36
C TRP A 381 -4.47 -8.08 3.24
N HIS A 382 -3.79 -8.50 2.16
CA HIS A 382 -4.42 -9.09 1.00
C HIS A 382 -5.25 -10.34 1.35
N ARG A 383 -4.85 -11.14 2.34
CA ARG A 383 -5.56 -12.37 2.73
C ARG A 383 -6.71 -12.15 3.72
N LEU A 384 -6.65 -11.09 4.53
CA LEU A 384 -7.53 -10.93 5.69
C LEU A 384 -8.51 -9.76 5.59
N MET A 385 -8.10 -8.66 4.96
CA MET A 385 -8.87 -7.42 4.86
C MET A 385 -9.70 -7.45 3.57
N GLY A 386 -11.02 -7.53 3.70
CA GLY A 386 -11.96 -7.53 2.58
C GLY A 386 -12.27 -6.12 2.06
N LYS A 387 -13.09 -6.03 1.02
CA LYS A 387 -13.40 -4.76 0.34
C LYS A 387 -14.12 -3.73 1.20
N GLY A 388 -15.11 -4.17 1.99
CA GLY A 388 -15.94 -3.28 2.78
C GLY A 388 -15.16 -2.67 3.94
N VAL A 389 -14.98 -1.36 3.95
CA VAL A 389 -14.29 -0.62 5.02
C VAL A 389 -15.30 -0.26 6.09
N LEU A 390 -15.02 -0.57 7.35
CA LEU A 390 -15.88 -0.33 8.50
C LEU A 390 -15.41 0.91 9.27
N ALA A 391 -16.37 1.66 9.83
CA ALA A 391 -16.02 2.79 10.69
C ALA A 391 -15.46 2.28 12.03
N VAL A 392 -14.30 2.78 12.43
CA VAL A 392 -13.69 2.50 13.74
C VAL A 392 -13.62 3.79 14.55
N LYS A 393 -14.33 3.82 15.67
CA LYS A 393 -14.25 4.89 16.66
C LYS A 393 -13.34 4.44 17.81
N SER A 394 -12.17 5.05 17.91
CA SER A 394 -11.20 4.77 18.99
C SER A 394 -11.38 5.73 20.16
N TYR A 395 -11.33 5.20 21.37
CA TYR A 395 -11.22 5.95 22.63
C TYR A 395 -9.87 5.70 23.32
N ALA A 396 -8.88 5.22 22.57
CA ALA A 396 -7.54 4.93 23.04
C ALA A 396 -6.57 6.10 22.77
N SER A 397 -5.34 5.97 23.26
CA SER A 397 -4.22 6.83 22.87
C SER A 397 -4.03 6.86 21.33
N PRO A 398 -3.64 7.99 20.73
CA PRO A 398 -3.31 8.06 19.29
C PRO A 398 -2.20 7.10 18.84
N TYR A 399 -1.40 6.60 19.79
CA TYR A 399 -0.36 5.60 19.54
C TYR A 399 -0.93 4.20 19.27
N LEU A 400 -2.19 3.92 19.65
CA LEU A 400 -2.91 2.73 19.21
C LEU A 400 -3.82 3.08 18.05
N ARG A 401 -3.44 2.62 16.86
CA ARG A 401 -4.17 2.90 15.61
C ARG A 401 -4.93 1.65 15.19
N ALA A 402 -6.14 1.84 14.67
CA ALA A 402 -7.03 0.74 14.36
C ALA A 402 -7.80 0.97 13.05
N TYR A 403 -7.91 -0.08 12.24
CA TYR A 403 -8.65 -0.09 10.98
C TYR A 403 -9.51 -1.35 10.89
N GLY A 404 -10.77 -1.20 10.47
CA GLY A 404 -11.74 -2.28 10.44
C GLY A 404 -12.23 -2.51 9.01
N HIS A 405 -12.27 -3.76 8.59
CA HIS A 405 -12.82 -4.18 7.31
C HIS A 405 -13.74 -5.38 7.50
N CYS A 406 -14.65 -5.59 6.55
CA CYS A 406 -15.26 -6.89 6.33
C CYS A 406 -14.16 -7.94 6.13
N THR A 407 -14.37 -9.15 6.63
CA THR A 407 -13.40 -10.23 6.41
C THR A 407 -13.38 -10.62 4.94
N LYS A 408 -12.19 -10.82 4.36
CA LYS A 408 -12.06 -11.23 2.96
C LYS A 408 -12.61 -12.65 2.76
N GLU A 409 -13.37 -12.85 1.66
CA GLU A 409 -13.88 -14.15 1.19
C GLU A 409 -14.78 -14.92 2.18
N ARG A 410 -15.13 -14.37 3.36
CA ARG A 410 -16.03 -15.01 4.33
C ARG A 410 -16.71 -13.99 5.26
N ALA A 411 -17.80 -14.40 5.89
CA ALA A 411 -18.53 -13.57 6.84
C ALA A 411 -17.69 -13.21 8.08
N GLY A 412 -17.85 -11.99 8.58
CA GLY A 412 -17.17 -11.49 9.77
C GLY A 412 -16.55 -10.10 9.60
N MET A 413 -15.74 -9.72 10.57
CA MET A 413 -14.91 -8.51 10.52
C MET A 413 -13.44 -8.83 10.81
N THR A 414 -12.55 -8.08 10.18
CA THR A 414 -11.11 -8.08 10.44
C THR A 414 -10.70 -6.72 10.95
N VAL A 415 -9.91 -6.68 12.02
CA VAL A 415 -9.38 -5.47 12.64
C VAL A 415 -7.86 -5.51 12.59
N LEU A 416 -7.26 -4.48 12.01
CA LEU A 416 -5.82 -4.20 12.12
C LEU A 416 -5.59 -3.28 13.31
N LEU A 417 -4.67 -3.66 14.19
CA LEU A 417 -4.20 -2.88 15.33
C LEU A 417 -2.70 -2.60 15.15
N ILE A 418 -2.30 -1.35 15.34
CA ILE A 418 -0.91 -0.90 15.23
C ILE A 418 -0.57 -0.15 16.51
N ASN A 419 0.37 -0.70 17.30
CA ASN A 419 0.86 -0.05 18.50
C ASN A 419 2.20 0.65 18.22
N LEU A 420 2.18 1.98 18.18
CA LEU A 420 3.35 2.83 18.00
C LEU A 420 4.04 3.20 19.31
N SER A 421 3.42 2.91 20.47
CA SER A 421 4.02 3.20 21.78
C SER A 421 5.19 2.25 22.03
N ASN A 422 6.29 2.78 22.56
CA ASN A 422 7.46 2.00 22.98
C ASN A 422 7.42 1.57 24.45
N GLN A 423 6.40 1.98 25.20
CA GLN A 423 6.28 1.71 26.65
C GLN A 423 4.95 1.08 27.04
N THR A 424 3.91 1.26 26.22
CA THR A 424 2.54 0.92 26.58
C THR A 424 2.08 -0.34 25.89
N GLU A 425 1.70 -1.34 26.67
CA GLU A 425 0.85 -2.44 26.21
C GLU A 425 -0.61 -2.01 26.33
N TYR A 426 -1.41 -2.29 25.30
CA TYR A 426 -2.84 -2.00 25.33
C TYR A 426 -3.65 -3.29 25.51
N ASN A 427 -4.60 -3.26 26.44
CA ASN A 427 -5.68 -4.23 26.57
C ASN A 427 -6.90 -3.69 25.82
N VAL A 428 -7.23 -4.30 24.68
CA VAL A 428 -8.17 -3.76 23.70
C VAL A 428 -9.55 -4.40 23.86
N ASP A 429 -10.54 -3.59 24.22
CA ASP A 429 -11.95 -3.96 24.19
C ASP A 429 -12.59 -3.52 22.86
N ILE A 430 -13.10 -4.48 22.09
CA ILE A 430 -13.73 -4.22 20.79
C ILE A 430 -15.24 -4.44 20.92
N GLN A 431 -16.01 -3.38 20.65
CA GLN A 431 -17.47 -3.37 20.71
C GLN A 431 -18.06 -3.11 19.32
N SER A 432 -19.24 -3.67 19.03
CA SER A 432 -20.01 -3.37 17.82
C SER A 432 -21.22 -2.48 18.14
N SER A 433 -21.46 -1.45 17.32
CA SER A 433 -22.63 -0.56 17.47
C SER A 433 -23.89 -1.06 16.76
N GLY A 434 -23.85 -2.18 16.04
CA GLY A 434 -24.95 -2.68 15.19
C GLY A 434 -26.09 -3.44 15.91
N ASN A 435 -26.05 -3.57 17.24
CA ASN A 435 -27.10 -4.26 17.99
C ASN A 435 -28.26 -3.29 18.32
N ILE A 436 -29.33 -3.35 17.52
CA ILE A 436 -30.66 -2.91 17.96
C ILE A 436 -31.03 -3.76 19.18
N GLU A 437 -31.25 -3.11 20.32
CA GLU A 437 -31.87 -3.70 21.51
C GLU A 437 -33.25 -4.26 21.14
N PHE A 438 -33.35 -5.57 20.88
CA PHE A 438 -34.64 -6.25 20.99
C PHE A 438 -34.97 -6.38 22.47
N HIS A 439 -35.69 -5.38 23.00
CA HIS A 439 -36.37 -5.48 24.29
C HIS A 439 -37.39 -6.63 24.25
N VAL A 440 -36.95 -7.82 24.63
CA VAL A 440 -37.87 -8.85 25.13
C VAL A 440 -38.34 -8.36 26.50
N LYS A 441 -39.62 -7.96 26.57
CA LYS A 441 -40.30 -7.70 27.84
C LYS A 441 -40.28 -8.97 28.69
N GLU A 442 -39.32 -9.09 29.60
CA GLU A 442 -39.44 -10.02 30.71
C GLU A 442 -40.54 -9.54 31.64
N LYS A 443 -41.57 -10.38 31.80
CA LYS A 443 -42.61 -10.20 32.80
C LYS A 443 -41.98 -10.28 34.20
N LYS A 444 -42.35 -9.30 35.03
CA LYS A 444 -42.03 -9.15 36.46
C LYS A 444 -42.05 -10.46 37.25
N GLY A 445 -41.02 -10.67 38.08
CA GLY A 445 -41.05 -11.66 39.15
C GLY A 445 -39.85 -11.60 40.11
N SER A 446 -40.03 -10.92 41.25
CA SER A 446 -39.35 -11.12 42.55
C SER A 446 -37.90 -10.63 42.78
N LYS A 447 -37.71 -10.09 44.00
CA LYS A 447 -36.54 -9.43 44.57
C LYS A 447 -35.45 -10.42 45.03
N ILE A 448 -34.17 -10.16 44.73
CA ILE A 448 -33.01 -10.47 45.61
C ILE A 448 -31.96 -9.34 45.48
N LYS A 449 -31.47 -8.85 46.63
CA LYS A 449 -30.33 -7.92 46.77
C LYS A 449 -29.01 -8.69 46.66
N SER A 450 -28.04 -8.20 45.88
CA SER A 450 -26.64 -7.90 46.31
C SER A 450 -25.66 -7.84 45.13
N PHE A 451 -24.77 -6.85 45.21
CA PHE A 451 -23.53 -6.64 44.47
C PHE A 451 -22.82 -7.91 43.95
N ALA A 452 -22.57 -7.98 42.64
CA ALA A 452 -21.33 -8.50 42.01
C ALA A 452 -21.49 -8.52 40.47
N HIS A 453 -20.41 -8.14 39.79
CA HIS A 453 -20.13 -8.32 38.36
C HIS A 453 -21.04 -7.65 37.32
N GLY A 454 -20.55 -6.54 36.75
CA GLY A 454 -20.99 -6.01 35.47
C GLY A 454 -20.83 -7.07 34.38
N LEU A 455 -21.95 -7.61 33.94
CA LEU A 455 -22.04 -8.62 32.90
C LEU A 455 -21.69 -8.02 31.52
N LYS A 456 -20.58 -8.50 30.96
CA LYS A 456 -20.26 -8.48 29.53
C LYS A 456 -21.42 -9.09 28.72
N LYS A 457 -22.00 -8.35 27.77
CA LYS A 457 -22.80 -8.89 26.65
C LYS A 457 -23.06 -7.81 25.59
N SER A 458 -22.43 -7.90 24.43
CA SER A 458 -22.99 -7.41 23.15
C SER A 458 -22.11 -7.81 21.95
N VAL A 459 -22.11 -9.10 21.61
CA VAL A 459 -21.66 -9.57 20.30
C VAL A 459 -22.71 -10.52 19.74
N SER A 460 -23.34 -10.14 18.63
CA SER A 460 -24.24 -11.01 17.87
C SER A 460 -23.42 -11.73 16.80
N TRP A 461 -23.55 -13.05 16.70
CA TRP A 461 -22.90 -13.90 15.71
C TRP A 461 -23.96 -14.44 14.74
N ILE A 462 -23.59 -14.68 13.48
CA ILE A 462 -24.48 -15.25 12.47
C ILE A 462 -24.43 -16.77 12.58
N GLY A 463 -25.49 -17.39 13.11
CA GLY A 463 -25.63 -18.85 13.23
C GLY A 463 -26.67 -19.26 14.27
N ASN A 464 -27.43 -20.33 14.00
CA ASN A 464 -28.41 -20.87 14.94
C ASN A 464 -27.74 -21.25 16.27
N LYS A 465 -28.36 -20.85 17.39
CA LYS A 465 -28.04 -21.36 18.74
C LYS A 465 -28.27 -22.87 18.79
N ALA A 466 -27.29 -23.68 18.36
CA ALA A 466 -27.33 -25.14 18.48
C ALA A 466 -25.95 -25.80 18.29
N SER A 467 -24.95 -25.39 19.05
CA SER A 467 -23.86 -26.25 19.56
C SER A 467 -22.90 -25.41 20.41
N ASP A 468 -22.35 -26.00 21.47
CA ASP A 468 -21.28 -25.44 22.31
C ASP A 468 -19.93 -25.34 21.54
N GLU A 469 -19.93 -24.83 20.31
CA GLU A 469 -18.68 -24.44 19.65
C GLU A 469 -18.15 -23.17 20.31
N LYS A 470 -17.00 -23.28 20.97
CA LYS A 470 -16.27 -22.13 21.50
C LYS A 470 -15.99 -21.16 20.36
N LEU A 471 -16.69 -20.03 20.34
CA LEU A 471 -16.44 -18.93 19.42
C LEU A 471 -14.98 -18.47 19.54
N SER A 472 -14.19 -18.71 18.50
CA SER A 472 -12.78 -18.36 18.45
C SER A 472 -12.54 -17.18 17.50
N ARG A 473 -11.66 -16.28 17.89
CA ARG A 473 -11.05 -15.29 17.00
C ARG A 473 -9.66 -15.75 16.57
N GLU A 474 -9.23 -15.29 15.40
CA GLU A 474 -7.91 -15.57 14.84
C GLU A 474 -7.01 -14.35 15.04
N GLU A 475 -5.82 -14.56 15.60
CA GLU A 475 -4.83 -13.50 15.83
C GLU A 475 -3.56 -13.75 15.01
N TYR A 476 -3.14 -12.72 14.27
CA TYR A 476 -1.90 -12.67 13.52
C TYR A 476 -1.03 -11.57 14.10
N TYR A 477 -0.09 -11.96 14.95
CA TYR A 477 0.74 -11.02 15.70
C TYR A 477 2.10 -10.85 15.02
N LEU A 478 2.37 -9.64 14.54
CA LEU A 478 3.58 -9.27 13.83
C LEU A 478 4.55 -8.54 14.75
N THR A 479 5.76 -9.04 14.82
CA THR A 479 6.87 -8.47 15.60
C THR A 479 8.16 -8.52 14.76
N PRO A 480 9.19 -7.73 15.11
CA PRO A 480 10.54 -8.05 14.66
C PRO A 480 10.98 -9.44 15.20
N ASP A 481 12.05 -9.98 14.65
CA ASP A 481 12.72 -11.21 15.14
C ASP A 481 13.24 -11.09 16.58
N SER A 482 13.53 -9.87 17.04
CA SER A 482 13.85 -9.56 18.42
C SER A 482 13.27 -8.21 18.82
N VAL A 483 12.75 -8.12 20.05
CA VAL A 483 11.98 -6.97 20.56
C VAL A 483 12.78 -5.65 20.48
N ASP A 484 14.11 -5.73 20.58
CA ASP A 484 14.99 -4.56 20.55
C ASP A 484 15.43 -4.13 19.12
N HIS A 485 15.03 -4.86 18.07
CA HIS A 485 15.51 -4.64 16.70
C HIS A 485 14.38 -4.35 15.71
N LEU A 486 13.70 -3.21 15.86
CA LEU A 486 12.71 -2.75 14.85
C LEU A 486 13.28 -2.64 13.44
N GLN A 487 14.60 -2.46 13.31
CA GLN A 487 15.29 -2.41 12.01
C GLN A 487 15.69 -3.79 11.48
N SER A 488 15.11 -4.88 11.98
CA SER A 488 15.34 -6.21 11.42
C SER A 488 14.68 -6.39 10.06
N ASN A 489 15.36 -7.12 9.17
CA ASN A 489 14.81 -7.58 7.89
C ASN A 489 13.96 -8.86 8.05
N ILE A 490 13.91 -9.44 9.25
CA ILE A 490 13.13 -10.63 9.55
C ILE A 490 11.91 -10.21 10.36
N MET A 491 10.74 -10.49 9.81
CA MET A 491 9.45 -10.36 10.50
C MET A 491 9.08 -11.71 11.10
N SER A 492 8.53 -11.71 12.30
CA SER A 492 7.91 -12.89 12.89
C SER A 492 6.39 -12.77 12.88
N LEU A 493 5.72 -13.91 12.67
CA LEU A 493 4.28 -14.07 12.86
C LEU A 493 4.05 -15.01 14.03
N ASN A 494 3.34 -14.54 15.06
CA ASN A 494 3.01 -15.33 16.25
C ASN A 494 4.26 -15.94 16.92
N GLY A 495 5.36 -15.19 16.92
CA GLY A 495 6.66 -15.61 17.48
C GLY A 495 7.50 -16.51 16.57
N GLN A 496 7.05 -16.81 15.34
CA GLN A 496 7.80 -17.62 14.37
C GLN A 496 8.33 -16.75 13.23
N PRO A 497 9.64 -16.76 12.95
CA PRO A 497 10.22 -16.02 11.82
C PRO A 497 9.59 -16.43 10.48
N LEU A 498 9.19 -15.43 9.68
CA LEU A 498 8.70 -15.63 8.33
C LEU A 498 9.87 -15.73 7.37
N GLN A 499 10.16 -16.96 6.93
CA GLN A 499 11.22 -17.26 5.98
C GLN A 499 10.68 -18.15 4.86
N LEU A 500 11.27 -18.02 3.68
CA LEU A 500 10.96 -18.91 2.58
C LEU A 500 11.34 -20.34 2.93
N THR A 501 10.62 -21.31 2.38
CA THR A 501 11.07 -22.71 2.39
C THR A 501 12.36 -22.85 1.57
N GLU A 502 13.06 -23.98 1.68
CA GLU A 502 14.24 -24.29 0.85
C GLU A 502 13.94 -24.21 -0.66
N ARG A 503 12.68 -24.41 -1.06
CA ARG A 503 12.20 -24.32 -2.45
C ARG A 503 11.77 -22.90 -2.85
N GLY A 504 11.87 -21.92 -1.95
CA GLY A 504 11.46 -20.55 -2.20
C GLY A 504 9.96 -20.31 -2.11
N GLU A 505 9.22 -21.18 -1.43
CA GLU A 505 7.78 -21.00 -1.24
C GLU A 505 7.53 -20.02 -0.09
N ILE A 506 6.49 -19.21 -0.22
CA ILE A 506 6.08 -18.29 0.84
C ILE A 506 5.58 -19.12 2.04
N PRO A 507 6.04 -18.85 3.27
CA PRO A 507 5.61 -19.60 4.44
C PRO A 507 4.11 -19.50 4.67
N SER A 508 3.55 -20.52 5.30
CA SER A 508 2.15 -20.49 5.72
C SER A 508 1.94 -19.40 6.78
N LEU A 509 0.95 -18.55 6.57
CA LEU A 509 0.59 -17.49 7.51
C LEU A 509 -0.53 -18.03 8.41
N VAL A 510 -0.15 -18.69 9.49
CA VAL A 510 -1.08 -19.41 10.38
C VAL A 510 -1.47 -18.54 11.58
N PRO A 511 -2.76 -18.38 11.89
CA PRO A 511 -3.21 -17.64 13.06
C PRO A 511 -2.99 -18.41 14.36
N VAL A 512 -3.01 -17.68 15.48
CA VAL A 512 -3.29 -18.26 16.80
C VAL A 512 -4.79 -18.10 17.07
N PHE A 513 -5.46 -19.21 17.37
CA PHE A 513 -6.86 -19.19 17.78
C PHE A 513 -6.97 -18.82 19.27
N ARG A 514 -7.83 -17.86 19.58
CA ARG A 514 -8.13 -17.40 20.94
C ARG A 514 -9.63 -17.42 21.16
N ASP A 515 -10.06 -17.73 22.38
CA ASP A 515 -11.46 -17.57 22.76
C ASP A 515 -11.88 -16.11 22.59
N VAL A 516 -13.05 -15.84 21.99
CA VAL A 516 -13.52 -14.46 21.75
C VAL A 516 -13.56 -13.63 23.03
N ASN A 517 -13.83 -14.23 24.19
CA ASN A 517 -13.96 -13.54 25.47
C ASN A 517 -12.62 -13.36 26.20
N SER A 518 -11.55 -13.98 25.70
CA SER A 518 -10.21 -13.82 26.26
C SER A 518 -9.68 -12.39 26.05
N PRO A 519 -8.83 -11.86 26.94
CA PRO A 519 -8.24 -10.54 26.76
C PRO A 519 -7.52 -10.40 25.41
N LEU A 520 -7.66 -9.24 24.76
CA LEU A 520 -6.95 -8.92 23.52
C LEU A 520 -5.86 -7.91 23.82
N ASN A 521 -4.63 -8.38 23.97
CA ASN A 521 -3.50 -7.50 24.27
C ASN A 521 -2.68 -7.21 23.02
N ILE A 522 -2.07 -6.03 22.94
CA ILE A 522 -1.07 -5.67 21.93
C ILE A 522 0.13 -5.01 22.60
N ALA A 523 1.31 -5.63 22.48
CA ALA A 523 2.51 -5.15 23.16
C ALA A 523 3.06 -3.88 22.49
N PRO A 524 3.97 -3.14 23.16
CA PRO A 524 4.66 -2.01 22.56
C PRO A 524 5.28 -2.36 21.21
N LEU A 525 5.29 -1.40 20.27
CA LEU A 525 5.95 -1.51 18.96
C LEU A 525 5.65 -2.83 18.23
N SER A 526 4.36 -3.14 18.09
CA SER A 526 3.89 -4.35 17.43
C SER A 526 2.63 -4.10 16.60
N ILE A 527 2.31 -5.06 15.74
CA ILE A 527 1.16 -4.98 14.84
C ILE A 527 0.35 -6.27 14.99
N LYS A 528 -0.98 -6.20 14.96
CA LYS A 528 -1.84 -7.37 15.05
C LYS A 528 -3.01 -7.28 14.09
N PHE A 529 -3.24 -8.32 13.30
CA PHE A 529 -4.54 -8.52 12.64
C PHE A 529 -5.38 -9.46 13.50
N VAL A 530 -6.65 -9.12 13.68
CA VAL A 530 -7.61 -9.89 14.47
C VAL A 530 -8.83 -10.15 13.60
N VAL A 531 -9.11 -11.42 13.30
CA VAL A 531 -10.30 -11.81 12.54
C VAL A 531 -11.35 -12.37 13.51
N PHE A 532 -12.59 -11.91 13.34
CA PHE A 532 -13.77 -12.40 14.05
C PHE A 532 -14.69 -13.12 13.04
N PRO A 533 -14.51 -14.44 12.81
CA PRO A 533 -15.18 -15.17 11.74
C PRO A 533 -16.64 -15.49 12.06
N ASN A 534 -17.58 -15.14 11.17
CA ASN A 534 -19.05 -15.23 11.36
C ASN A 534 -19.65 -14.15 12.28
N PHE A 535 -18.90 -13.09 12.59
CA PHE A 535 -19.40 -11.98 13.39
C PHE A 535 -20.55 -11.29 12.64
N HIS A 536 -21.61 -10.88 13.33
CA HIS A 536 -22.74 -10.23 12.67
C HIS A 536 -22.36 -8.84 12.15
N THR A 537 -22.15 -8.78 10.84
CA THR A 537 -21.78 -7.58 10.12
C THR A 537 -22.77 -7.31 8.97
N PRO A 538 -23.96 -6.76 9.24
CA PRO A 538 -24.96 -6.47 8.19
C PRO A 538 -24.43 -5.64 7.01
N GLY A 539 -23.45 -4.77 7.25
CA GLY A 539 -22.81 -3.97 6.21
C GLY A 539 -21.89 -4.80 5.29
N CYS A 540 -21.45 -5.97 5.72
CA CYS A 540 -20.61 -6.87 4.94
C CYS A 540 -21.48 -7.82 4.13
N LYS A 541 -21.53 -7.60 2.81
CA LYS A 541 -22.26 -8.40 1.85
C LYS A 541 -21.32 -9.22 0.98
#